data_AF-G5SXA0-F1
#
_entry.id   AF-G5SXA0-F1
#
_cell.length_a   1.000
_cell.length_b   1.000
_cell.length_c   1.000
_cell.angle_alpha   90.00
_cell.angle_beta   90.00
_cell.angle_gamma   90.00
#
_symmetry.space_group_name_H-M   'P 1'
#
loop_
_entity.id
_entity.type
_entity.pdbx_description
1 polymer ?
#
loop_
_entity_poly.entity_id
_entity_poly.type
_entity_poly.pdbx_seq_one_letter_code
_entity_poly.pdbx_strand_id
1 'polypeptide(L)'
;LTGIFIKFFFQGILIIGPLSATVWIIWSIFKSVDNLVPNISRQYPGAVFAAVLFGTALIGFVGSKLILGQLFVSLMDYIVAHIPGVKIIYSSIKDMLASFVGDKRKFTNPVWVRVNETPEIWRIGF
;
A
#
# COMPACT_ATOMS: atom_id res chain seq x y z
N LEU A 1 -10.76 -36.34 26.78
CA LEU A 1 -9.33 -35.96 26.67
C LEU A 1 -8.99 -35.42 25.28
N THR A 2 -9.30 -36.13 24.19
CA THR A 2 -9.00 -35.74 22.80
C THR A 2 -9.69 -34.44 22.33
N GLY A 3 -10.99 -34.25 22.61
CA GLY A 3 -11.71 -33.03 22.19
C GLY A 3 -11.22 -31.73 22.87
N ILE A 4 -10.67 -31.83 24.08
CA ILE A 4 -10.13 -30.70 24.83
C ILE A 4 -8.80 -30.25 24.23
N PHE A 5 -7.93 -31.19 23.88
CA PHE A 5 -6.65 -30.90 23.20
C PHE A 5 -6.87 -30.19 21.86
N ILE A 6 -7.80 -30.71 21.04
CA ILE A 6 -8.12 -30.13 19.73
C ILE A 6 -8.62 -28.69 19.88
N LYS A 7 -9.49 -28.41 20.86
CA LYS A 7 -9.99 -27.06 21.14
C LYS A 7 -8.84 -26.10 21.48
N PHE A 8 -7.92 -26.50 22.37
CA PHE A 8 -6.78 -25.66 22.74
C PHE A 8 -5.78 -25.46 21.59
N PHE A 9 -5.59 -26.48 20.74
CA PHE A 9 -4.75 -26.37 19.54
C PHE A 9 -5.30 -25.33 18.56
N PHE A 10 -6.58 -25.41 18.19
CA PHE A 10 -7.20 -24.43 17.31
C PHE A 10 -7.28 -23.03 17.92
N GLN A 11 -7.48 -22.93 19.24
CA GLN A 11 -7.40 -21.65 19.96
C GLN A 11 -5.98 -21.07 19.90
N GLY A 12 -4.94 -21.89 20.01
CA GLY A 12 -3.55 -21.49 19.81
C GLY A 12 -3.28 -20.98 18.40
N ILE A 13 -3.76 -21.68 17.37
CA ILE A 13 -3.68 -21.22 15.98
C ILE A 13 -4.43 -19.90 15.79
N LEU A 14 -5.58 -19.71 16.40
CA LEU A 14 -6.35 -18.48 16.27
C LEU A 14 -5.60 -17.27 16.83
N ILE A 15 -4.82 -17.47 17.90
CA ILE A 15 -4.00 -16.43 18.52
C ILE A 15 -2.70 -16.20 17.74
N ILE A 16 -1.96 -17.27 17.41
CA ILE A 16 -0.61 -17.20 16.84
C ILE A 16 -0.63 -17.06 15.31
N GLY A 17 -1.68 -17.55 14.66
CA GLY A 17 -1.84 -17.57 13.21
C GLY A 17 -1.73 -16.19 12.57
N PRO A 18 -2.49 -15.18 13.04
CA PRO A 18 -2.40 -13.82 12.49
C PRO A 18 -1.02 -13.21 12.65
N LEU A 19 -0.36 -13.41 13.80
CA LEU A 19 1.00 -12.92 14.06
C LEU A 19 2.01 -13.60 13.12
N SER A 20 1.92 -14.91 12.98
CA SER A 20 2.80 -15.69 12.10
C SER A 20 2.63 -15.30 10.64
N ALA A 21 1.38 -15.10 10.19
CA ALA A 21 1.08 -14.61 8.85
C ALA A 21 1.68 -13.22 8.61
N THR A 22 1.57 -12.31 9.58
CA THR A 22 2.15 -10.97 9.50
C THR A 22 3.68 -11.03 9.36
N VAL A 23 4.36 -11.80 10.23
CA VAL A 23 5.81 -11.99 10.16
C VAL A 23 6.23 -12.60 8.82
N TRP A 24 5.48 -13.61 8.34
CA TRP A 24 5.76 -14.27 7.07
C TRP A 24 5.61 -13.31 5.88
N ILE A 25 4.56 -12.48 5.84
CA ILE A 25 4.35 -11.48 4.79
C ILE A 25 5.51 -10.48 4.78
N ILE A 26 5.87 -9.91 5.93
CA ILE A 26 6.96 -8.94 6.03
C ILE A 26 8.28 -9.56 5.56
N TRP A 27 8.59 -10.76 6.04
CA TRP A 27 9.81 -11.47 5.65
C TRP A 27 9.85 -11.81 4.16
N SER A 28 8.72 -12.21 3.58
CA SER A 28 8.59 -12.51 2.16
C SER A 28 8.85 -11.28 1.29
N ILE A 29 8.28 -10.11 1.65
CA ILE A 29 8.53 -8.84 0.96
C ILE A 29 10.01 -8.49 1.03
N PHE A 30 10.60 -8.51 2.23
CA PHE A 30 12.01 -8.19 2.43
C PHE A 30 12.92 -9.08 1.58
N LYS A 31 12.72 -10.40 1.65
CA LYS A 31 13.54 -11.38 0.92
C LYS A 31 13.33 -11.29 -0.59
N SER A 32 12.12 -11.00 -1.05
CA SER A 32 11.82 -10.80 -2.47
C SER A 32 12.64 -9.66 -3.06
N VAL A 33 12.72 -8.53 -2.34
CA VAL A 33 13.53 -7.39 -2.75
C VAL A 33 15.03 -7.68 -2.63
N ASP A 34 15.47 -8.27 -1.52
CA ASP A 34 16.90 -8.53 -1.31
C ASP A 34 17.44 -9.54 -2.34
N ASN A 35 16.61 -10.47 -2.80
CA ASN A 35 16.97 -11.42 -3.86
C ASN A 35 17.02 -10.81 -5.27
N LEU A 36 16.68 -9.52 -5.46
CA LEU A 36 16.86 -8.86 -6.76
C LEU A 36 18.33 -8.82 -7.18
N VAL A 37 19.25 -8.71 -6.23
CA VAL A 37 20.70 -8.74 -6.47
C VAL A 37 21.38 -9.72 -5.50
N PRO A 38 21.30 -11.03 -5.75
CA PRO A 38 21.75 -12.06 -4.79
C PRO A 38 23.22 -11.97 -4.39
N ASN A 39 24.08 -11.47 -5.30
CA ASN A 39 25.50 -11.34 -5.05
C ASN A 39 25.80 -10.35 -3.91
N ILE A 40 25.08 -9.23 -3.86
CA ILE A 40 25.25 -8.21 -2.81
C ILE A 40 24.63 -8.70 -1.51
N SER A 41 23.43 -9.27 -1.59
CA SER A 41 22.66 -9.74 -0.43
C SER A 41 23.30 -10.91 0.32
N ARG A 42 24.11 -11.72 -0.37
CA ARG A 42 24.90 -12.78 0.27
C ARG A 42 26.00 -12.20 1.18
N GLN A 43 26.58 -11.05 0.81
CA GLN A 43 27.65 -10.41 1.57
C GLN A 43 27.10 -9.42 2.62
N TYR A 44 26.01 -8.73 2.28
CA TYR A 44 25.35 -7.72 3.12
C TYR A 44 23.83 -7.94 3.09
N PRO A 45 23.29 -8.81 3.97
CA PRO A 45 21.86 -9.07 4.04
C PRO A 45 21.07 -7.78 4.32
N GLY A 46 20.06 -7.49 3.50
CA GLY A 46 19.23 -6.29 3.61
C GLY A 46 19.77 -5.03 2.95
N ALA A 47 20.99 -5.05 2.39
CA ALA A 47 21.56 -3.90 1.71
C ALA A 47 20.79 -3.54 0.44
N VAL A 48 20.32 -4.55 -0.31
CA VAL A 48 19.54 -4.32 -1.53
C VAL A 48 18.16 -3.78 -1.16
N PHE A 49 17.53 -4.32 -0.12
CA PHE A 49 16.28 -3.75 0.41
C PHE A 49 16.44 -2.27 0.80
N ALA A 50 17.48 -1.93 1.56
CA ALA A 50 17.74 -0.55 1.95
C ALA A 50 18.03 0.36 0.75
N ALA A 51 18.84 -0.10 -0.21
CA ALA A 51 19.14 0.65 -1.42
C ALA A 51 17.88 0.92 -2.26
N VAL A 52 17.00 -0.06 -2.41
CA VAL A 52 15.71 0.10 -3.10
C VAL A 52 14.81 1.09 -2.36
N LEU A 53 14.73 1.00 -1.03
CA LEU A 53 13.95 1.93 -0.22
C LEU A 53 14.46 3.37 -0.36
N PHE A 54 15.77 3.59 -0.23
CA PHE A 54 16.36 4.92 -0.39
C PHE A 54 16.25 5.42 -1.84
N GLY A 55 16.48 4.56 -2.83
CA GLY A 55 16.39 4.91 -4.24
C GLY A 55 14.97 5.32 -4.65
N THR A 56 13.96 4.56 -4.22
CA THR A 56 12.55 4.89 -4.47
C THR A 56 12.12 6.17 -3.76
N ALA A 57 12.56 6.39 -2.51
CA ALA A 57 12.31 7.64 -1.80
C ALA A 57 12.96 8.85 -2.51
N LEU A 58 14.19 8.69 -3.02
CA LEU A 58 14.89 9.72 -3.77
C LEU A 58 14.19 10.04 -5.09
N ILE A 59 13.76 9.01 -5.84
CA ILE A 59 12.97 9.18 -7.06
C ILE A 59 11.66 9.92 -6.76
N GLY A 60 10.97 9.60 -5.67
CA GLY A 60 9.76 10.32 -5.24
C GLY A 60 10.03 11.79 -4.89
N PHE A 61 11.13 12.06 -4.20
CA PHE A 61 11.55 13.43 -3.85
C PHE A 61 11.91 14.26 -5.09
N VAL A 62 12.70 13.69 -6.00
CA VAL A 62 13.10 14.34 -7.25
C VAL A 62 11.89 14.51 -8.19
N GLY A 63 11.06 13.47 -8.30
CA GLY A 63 9.84 13.44 -9.12
C GLY A 63 8.81 14.48 -8.71
N SER A 64 8.71 14.79 -7.41
CA SER A 64 7.77 15.80 -6.91
C SER A 64 8.28 17.23 -7.05
N LYS A 65 9.59 17.48 -6.92
CA LYS A 65 10.16 18.84 -6.90
C LYS A 65 10.70 19.33 -8.24
N LEU A 66 11.14 18.46 -9.14
CA LEU A 66 11.69 18.86 -10.44
C LEU A 66 10.63 18.77 -11.53
N ILE A 67 10.53 19.80 -12.37
CA ILE A 67 9.63 19.84 -13.54
C ILE A 67 9.87 18.63 -14.46
N LEU A 68 11.13 18.26 -14.67
CA LEU A 68 11.52 17.10 -15.48
C LEU A 68 11.06 15.77 -14.86
N GLY A 69 11.06 15.70 -13.53
CA GLY A 69 10.56 14.54 -12.78
C GLY A 69 9.05 14.39 -12.92
N GLN A 70 8.31 15.50 -12.83
CA GLN A 70 6.86 15.52 -13.03
C GLN A 70 6.48 15.11 -14.47
N LEU A 71 7.22 15.58 -15.47
CA LEU A 71 7.04 15.18 -16.87
C LEU A 71 7.30 13.69 -17.06
N PHE A 72 8.39 13.14 -16.50
CA PHE A 72 8.71 11.73 -16.62
C PHE A 72 7.63 10.83 -15.99
N VAL A 73 7.16 11.17 -14.79
CA VAL A 73 6.08 10.44 -14.12
C VAL A 73 4.79 10.49 -14.95
N SER A 74 4.44 11.67 -15.49
CA SER A 74 3.25 11.83 -16.32
C SER A 74 3.32 11.04 -17.63
N LEU A 75 4.51 10.93 -18.24
CA LEU A 75 4.73 10.10 -19.42
C LEU A 75 4.58 8.60 -19.12
N MET A 76 5.11 8.15 -17.97
CA MET A 76 4.96 6.76 -17.53
C MET A 76 3.48 6.42 -17.30
N ASP A 77 2.75 7.30 -16.62
CA ASP A 77 1.30 7.17 -16.44
C ASP A 77 0.57 7.08 -17.77
N TYR A 78 0.93 7.94 -18.72
CA TYR A 78 0.32 7.95 -20.05
C TYR A 78 0.55 6.63 -20.79
N ILE A 79 1.77 6.09 -20.78
CA ILE A 79 2.11 4.83 -21.46
C ILE A 79 1.32 3.66 -20.84
N VAL A 80 1.32 3.55 -19.51
CA VAL A 80 0.61 2.46 -18.82
C VAL A 80 -0.91 2.58 -19.02
N ALA A 81 -1.43 3.80 -19.08
CA ALA A 81 -2.85 4.06 -19.34
C ALA A 81 -3.30 3.71 -20.77
N HIS A 82 -2.37 3.49 -21.71
CA HIS A 82 -2.69 3.08 -23.08
C HIS A 82 -2.70 1.57 -23.28
N ILE A 83 -2.29 0.79 -22.28
CA ILE A 83 -2.33 -0.68 -22.35
C ILE A 83 -3.66 -1.15 -21.75
N PRO A 84 -4.62 -1.61 -22.57
CA PRO A 84 -5.91 -2.10 -22.07
C PRO A 84 -5.69 -3.31 -21.14
N GLY A 85 -6.49 -3.38 -20.06
CA GLY A 85 -6.31 -4.36 -18.98
C GLY A 85 -5.27 -3.92 -17.94
N VAL A 86 -4.03 -3.63 -18.35
CA VAL A 86 -2.95 -3.21 -17.42
C VAL A 86 -3.29 -1.88 -16.74
N LYS A 87 -3.92 -0.94 -17.48
CA LYS A 87 -4.41 0.33 -16.93
C LYS A 87 -5.24 0.14 -15.66
N ILE A 88 -6.18 -0.82 -15.67
CA ILE A 88 -7.14 -1.02 -14.57
C ILE A 88 -6.38 -1.40 -13.31
N ILE A 89 -5.48 -2.39 -13.41
CA ILE A 89 -4.67 -2.87 -12.28
C ILE A 89 -3.76 -1.75 -11.77
N TYR A 90 -3.05 -1.07 -12.68
CA TYR A 90 -2.13 0.02 -12.33
C TYR A 90 -2.86 1.17 -11.62
N SER A 91 -3.96 1.66 -12.18
CA SER A 91 -4.71 2.78 -11.58
C SER A 91 -5.29 2.42 -10.21
N SER A 92 -5.84 1.21 -10.06
CA SER A 92 -6.37 0.76 -8.77
C SER A 92 -5.29 0.71 -7.69
N ILE A 93 -4.14 0.12 -7.99
CA ILE A 93 -3.01 0.07 -7.04
C ILE A 93 -2.51 1.48 -6.73
N LYS A 94 -2.35 2.32 -7.75
CA LYS A 94 -1.90 3.71 -7.59
C LYS A 94 -2.85 4.51 -6.72
N ASP A 95 -4.16 4.42 -6.94
CA ASP A 95 -5.17 5.16 -6.16
C ASP A 95 -5.21 4.69 -4.70
N MET A 96 -5.07 3.38 -4.46
CA MET A 96 -4.96 2.83 -3.11
C MET A 96 -3.70 3.36 -2.41
N LEU A 97 -2.52 3.29 -3.04
CA LEU A 97 -1.28 3.80 -2.47
C LEU A 97 -1.31 5.32 -2.28
N ALA A 98 -1.87 6.07 -3.23
CA ALA A 98 -2.05 7.51 -3.12
C ALA A 98 -2.99 7.90 -1.99
N SER A 99 -3.95 7.04 -1.61
CA SER A 99 -4.78 7.26 -0.43
C SER A 99 -4.05 7.03 0.90
N PHE A 100 -2.99 6.21 0.89
CA PHE A 100 -2.14 5.98 2.07
C PHE A 100 -1.02 7.03 2.21
N VAL A 101 -0.46 7.51 1.10
CA VAL A 101 0.68 8.46 1.08
C VAL A 101 0.21 9.91 0.94
N GLY A 102 -0.94 10.15 0.32
CA GLY A 102 -1.47 11.48 0.04
C GLY A 102 -2.23 12.03 1.24
N ASP A 103 -1.70 13.12 1.80
CA ASP A 103 -2.30 13.92 2.88
C ASP A 103 -3.56 14.71 2.41
N LYS A 104 -4.33 14.16 1.48
CA LYS A 104 -5.63 14.71 1.11
C LYS A 104 -6.66 14.12 2.04
N ARG A 105 -6.84 14.77 3.18
CA ARG A 105 -8.06 14.66 3.99
C ARG A 105 -9.26 14.96 3.07
N LYS A 106 -9.83 13.91 2.47
CA LYS A 106 -10.98 14.00 1.54
C LYS A 106 -12.24 14.56 2.21
N PHE A 107 -12.17 14.80 3.51
CA PHE A 107 -13.25 15.11 4.43
C PHE A 107 -12.93 16.36 5.27
N THR A 108 -12.32 17.39 4.67
CA THR A 108 -11.93 18.61 5.41
C THR A 108 -13.03 19.67 5.42
N ASN A 109 -13.85 19.72 4.38
CA ASN A 109 -14.89 20.74 4.23
C ASN A 109 -16.25 20.14 4.55
N PRO A 110 -16.84 20.42 5.74
CA PRO A 110 -18.18 19.96 6.05
C PRO A 110 -19.19 20.54 5.06
N VAL A 111 -20.07 19.68 4.57
CA VAL A 111 -21.17 20.06 3.68
C VAL A 111 -22.50 19.71 4.33
N TRP A 112 -23.50 20.56 4.13
CA TRP A 112 -24.87 20.29 4.56
C TRP A 112 -25.54 19.35 3.56
N VAL A 113 -25.90 18.15 4.00
CA VAL A 113 -26.62 17.18 3.18
C VAL A 113 -28.04 17.05 3.71
N ARG A 114 -29.02 17.29 2.84
CA ARG A 114 -30.43 17.03 3.13
C ARG A 114 -30.66 15.52 3.01
N VAL A 115 -30.98 14.87 4.12
CA VAL A 115 -31.22 13.41 4.18
C VAL A 115 -32.70 13.06 4.20
N ASN A 116 -33.58 14.01 4.49
CA ASN A 116 -35.02 13.81 4.40
C ASN A 116 -35.73 15.09 3.93
N GLU A 117 -36.76 14.93 3.10
CA GLU A 117 -37.53 16.05 2.57
C GLU A 117 -38.65 16.48 3.51
N THR A 118 -39.37 15.53 4.11
CA THR A 118 -40.50 15.78 5.04
C THR A 118 -40.52 14.73 6.17
N PRO A 119 -40.31 15.11 7.44
CA PRO A 119 -39.82 16.42 7.89
C PRO A 119 -38.42 16.71 7.32
N GLU A 120 -38.10 17.98 7.14
CA GLU A 120 -36.81 18.41 6.63
C GLU A 120 -35.71 18.11 7.65
N ILE A 121 -34.76 17.25 7.27
CA ILE A 121 -33.64 16.85 8.13
C ILE A 121 -32.33 17.09 7.38
N TRP A 122 -31.47 17.91 7.98
CA TRP A 122 -30.11 18.16 7.52
C TRP A 122 -29.10 17.47 8.42
N ARG A 123 -28.03 16.94 7.82
CA ARG A 123 -26.89 16.37 8.54
C ARG A 123 -25.59 16.92 7.98
N ILE A 124 -24.59 17.05 8.85
CA ILE A 124 -23.24 17.38 8.46
C ILE A 124 -22.62 16.13 7.83
N GLY A 125 -22.30 16.21 6.54
CA GLY A 125 -21.43 15.26 5.85
C GLY A 125 -20.01 15.82 5.79
N PHE A 126 -19.04 14.93 5.64
CA PHE A 126 -17.66 15.31 5.35
C PHE A 126 -17.22 14.64 4.06
#